data_AF-A0A9W8JBG7-F1
#
_entry.id   AF-A0A9W8JBG7-F1
#
_cell.length_a   1.000
_cell.length_b   1.000
_cell.length_c   1.000
_cell.angle_alpha   90.00
_cell.angle_beta   90.00
_cell.angle_gamma   90.00
#
_symmetry.space_group_name_H-M   'P 1'
#
loop_
_entity.id
_entity.type
_entity.pdbx_description
1 polymer ?
#
loop_
_entity_poly.entity_id
_entity_poly.type
_entity_poly.pdbx_seq_one_letter_code
_entity_poly.pdbx_strand_id
1 'polypeptide(L)' 'MEFVRNSREQIWINRGFQEQLVLFELCDYQPSLANGIYAKWRYNLNNRLRAEGLLQ' A
#
# COMPACT_ATOMS: atom_id res chain seq x y z
N MET A 1 -9.31 -5.52 10.31
CA MET A 1 -8.35 -6.65 10.23
C MET A 1 -8.74 -7.82 11.13
N GLU A 2 -9.32 -7.56 12.29
CA GLU A 2 -9.76 -8.60 13.23
C GLU A 2 -10.76 -9.60 12.61
N PHE A 3 -11.76 -9.12 11.85
CA PHE A 3 -12.72 -9.97 11.14
C PHE A 3 -12.07 -11.00 10.20
N VAL A 4 -11.06 -10.60 9.42
CA VAL A 4 -10.33 -11.49 8.49
C VAL A 4 -9.46 -12.48 9.26
N ARG A 5 -8.78 -12.01 10.32
CA ARG A 5 -7.94 -12.87 11.18
C ARG A 5 -8.77 -13.94 11.90
N ASN A 6 -9.95 -13.58 12.38
CA ASN A 6 -10.88 -14.50 13.04
C ASN A 6 -11.42 -15.57 12.09
N SER A 7 -11.40 -15.32 10.78
CA SER A 7 -11.86 -16.26 9.76
C SER A 7 -10.74 -17.14 9.19
N ARG A 8 -9.47 -16.70 9.29
CA ARG A 8 -8.30 -17.39 8.75
C ARG A 8 -7.07 -17.13 9.62
N GLU A 9 -6.89 -17.96 10.64
CA GLU A 9 -5.85 -17.85 11.66
C GLU A 9 -4.41 -17.83 11.09
N GLN A 10 -4.20 -18.42 9.90
CA GLN A 10 -2.88 -18.53 9.26
C GLN A 10 -2.52 -17.38 8.29
N ILE A 11 -3.40 -16.41 8.06
CA ILE A 11 -3.09 -15.32 7.12
C ILE A 11 -2.40 -14.16 7.86
N TRP A 12 -1.08 -14.10 7.68
CA TRP A 12 -0.26 -12.98 8.11
C TRP A 12 -0.07 -12.01 6.95
N ILE A 13 -0.72 -10.85 7.05
CA ILE A 13 -0.51 -9.76 6.10
C ILE A 13 0.90 -9.20 6.30
N ASN A 14 1.70 -9.19 5.23
CA ASN A 14 3.04 -8.62 5.29
C ASN A 14 2.97 -7.09 5.47
N ARG A 15 4.06 -6.52 6.00
CA ARG A 15 4.14 -5.09 6.32
C ARG A 15 3.80 -4.19 5.12
N GLY A 16 4.32 -4.51 3.94
CA GLY A 16 4.07 -3.72 2.74
C GLY A 16 2.59 -3.69 2.37
N PHE A 17 1.89 -4.82 2.51
CA PHE A 17 0.46 -4.88 2.25
C PHE A 17 -0.36 -4.16 3.34
N GLN A 18 0.07 -4.19 4.61
CA GLN A 18 -0.56 -3.38 5.66
C GLN A 18 -0.43 -1.87 5.37
N GLU A 19 0.74 -1.40 4.93
CA GLU A 19 0.95 -0.01 4.52
C GLU A 19 0.04 0.39 3.35
N GLN A 20 -0.17 -0.52 2.39
CA GLN A 20 -1.10 -0.31 1.27
C GLN A 20 -2.56 -0.24 1.71
N LEU A 21 -2.98 -1.03 2.71
CA LEU A 21 -4.34 -0.96 3.25
C LEU A 21 -4.61 0.38 3.96
N VAL A 22 -3.63 0.90 4.70
CA VAL A 22 -3.74 2.24 5.31
C VAL A 22 -3.79 3.32 4.23
N LEU A 23 -2.95 3.21 3.19
CA LEU A 23 -3.01 4.13 2.04
C LEU A 23 -4.38 4.08 1.35
N PHE A 24 -4.96 2.89 1.19
CA PHE A 24 -6.26 2.69 0.57
C PHE A 24 -7.37 3.39 1.36
N GLU A 25 -7.36 3.28 2.68
CA GLU A 25 -8.28 4.00 3.58
C GLU A 25 -8.11 5.52 3.48
N LEU A 26 -6.86 6.02 3.45
CA LEU A 26 -6.57 7.45 3.27
C LEU A 26 -7.01 8.01 1.90
N CYS A 27 -7.25 7.15 0.93
CA CYS A 27 -7.75 7.53 -0.39
C CYS A 27 -9.27 7.39 -0.51
N ASP A 28 -10.00 7.27 0.60
CA ASP A 28 -11.44 6.97 0.62
C ASP A 28 -11.79 5.75 -0.23
N TYR A 29 -10.92 4.73 -0.17
CA TYR A 29 -11.02 3.50 -0.97
C TYR A 29 -10.99 3.74 -2.50
N GLN A 30 -10.52 4.91 -2.94
CA GLN A 30 -10.39 5.31 -4.35
C GLN A 30 -8.98 5.85 -4.68
N PRO A 31 -7.94 5.01 -4.64
CA PRO A 31 -6.60 5.40 -5.03
C PRO A 31 -6.56 5.72 -6.53
N SER A 32 -6.06 6.89 -6.88
CA SER A 32 -5.92 7.33 -8.27
C SER A 32 -4.77 8.32 -8.41
N LEU A 33 -4.28 8.51 -9.63
CA LEU A 33 -3.24 9.51 -9.91
C LEU A 33 -3.72 10.96 -9.67
N ALA A 34 -5.04 11.18 -9.63
CA ALA A 34 -5.63 12.46 -9.26
C ALA A 34 -5.67 12.67 -7.73
N ASN A 35 -5.60 11.60 -6.93
CA ASN A 35 -5.50 11.70 -5.48
C ASN A 35 -4.05 12.05 -5.07
N GLY A 36 -3.86 13.21 -4.43
CA GLY A 36 -2.55 13.72 -4.05
C GLY A 36 -1.77 12.84 -3.06
N ILE A 37 -2.47 12.13 -2.16
CA ILE A 37 -1.84 11.20 -1.20
C ILE A 37 -1.27 10.01 -1.95
N TYR A 38 -2.09 9.37 -2.81
CA TYR A 38 -1.66 8.25 -3.62
C TYR A 38 -0.53 8.63 -4.58
N ALA A 39 -0.66 9.77 -5.28
CA ALA A 39 0.35 10.25 -6.23
C ALA A 39 1.71 10.45 -5.55
N LYS A 40 1.73 11.08 -4.37
CA LYS A 40 2.96 11.28 -3.58
C LYS A 40 3.56 9.95 -3.12
N TRP A 41 2.74 9.03 -2.61
CA TRP A 41 3.21 7.69 -2.22
C TRP A 41 3.80 6.94 -3.41
N ARG A 42 3.13 6.96 -4.56
CA ARG A 42 3.57 6.28 -5.79
C ARG A 42 4.88 6.84 -6.31
N TYR A 43 5.06 8.16 -6.27
CA TYR A 43 6.30 8.84 -6.62
C TYR A 43 7.47 8.39 -5.71
N ASN A 44 7.28 8.42 -4.39
CA ASN A 44 8.31 7.99 -3.45
C ASN A 44 8.65 6.50 -3.59
N LEU A 45 7.65 5.66 -3.82
CA LEU A 45 7.85 4.24 -4.08
C LEU A 45 8.72 4.04 -5.33
N ASN A 46 8.39 4.70 -6.44
CA ASN A 46 9.18 4.62 -7.68
C ASN A 46 10.63 5.07 -7.47
N ASN A 47 10.85 6.15 -6.72
CA ASN A 47 12.21 6.61 -6.43
C ASN A 47 13.01 5.58 -5.64
N ARG A 48 12.42 4.93 -4.63
CA ARG A 48 13.09 3.84 -3.90
C ARG A 48 13.38 2.65 -4.80
N LEU A 49 12.40 2.21 -5.59
CA LEU A 49 12.58 1.08 -6.50
C LEU A 49 13.67 1.35 -7.55
N ARG A 50 13.77 2.58 -8.06
CA ARG A 50 14.86 3.00 -8.95
C ARG A 50 16.22 2.98 -8.23
N ALA A 51 16.29 3.49 -7.00
CA ALA A 51 17.50 3.47 -6.20
C ALA A 51 17.99 2.04 -5.89
N GLU A 52 17.06 1.09 -5.77
CA GLU A 52 17.33 -0.34 -5.56
C GLU A 52 17.55 -1.11 -6.88
N GLY A 53 17.43 -0.46 -8.04
CA GLY A 53 17.56 -1.11 -9.36
C GLY A 53 16.39 -2.03 -9.74
N LEU A 54 15.28 -1.97 -9.01
CA LEU A 54 14.08 -2.79 -9.21
C LEU A 54 13.07 -2.17 -10.18
N LEU A 55 13.30 -0.92 -10.60
CA LEU A 55 12.49 -0.22 -11.59
C LEU A 55 13.43 0.55 -12.54
N GLN A 56 13.30 0.30 -13.85
CA GLN A 56 14.07 0.97 -14.90
C GLN A 56 13.40 2.28 -15.35
#